data_AF-A0A2E4YEC0-F1
#
_entry.id   AF-A0A2E4YEC0-F1
#
_cell.length_a   1.000
_cell.length_b   1.000
_cell.length_c   1.000
_cell.angle_alpha   90.00
_cell.angle_beta   90.00
_cell.angle_gamma   90.00
#
_symmetry.space_group_name_H-M   'P 1'
#
loop_
_entity.id
_entity.type
_entity.pdbx_description
1 polymer ?
#
loop_
_entity_poly.entity_id
_entity_poly.type
_entity_poly.pdbx_seq_one_letter_code
_entity_poly.pdbx_strand_id
1 'polypeptide(L)'
;MKHFKELNNLPVYTDLLQQINQYDFAWRSNQVCINTAPGHELDTEYGVGSLVYDWKSSYTEQDEHGNDRVVVPEFAVPKQEQEFTKVCDVFRGTVFEHIYTELDKLYVLGRVRLMRSKSKTCLSWHQDTSTRIHYPIKTQEGCFMLIEDEVLHLKQHQWYYTNTLPKHTAFNASKEDRLHLVVVVLDER
;
A
#
# COMPACT_ATOMS: atom_id res chain seq x y z
N MET A 1 1.88 -3.07 22.06
CA MET A 1 2.53 -3.53 20.82
C MET A 1 3.59 -2.49 20.46
N LYS A 2 4.78 -2.94 20.08
CA LYS A 2 5.95 -2.13 19.73
C LYS A 2 5.79 -1.52 18.34
N HIS A 3 5.20 -2.26 17.40
CA HIS A 3 5.18 -1.88 15.99
C HIS A 3 3.83 -1.37 15.50
N PHE A 4 2.80 -1.41 16.35
CA PHE A 4 1.43 -1.02 16.00
C PHE A 4 0.90 0.04 16.97
N LYS A 5 0.37 1.13 16.43
CA LYS A 5 -0.30 2.20 17.19
C LYS A 5 -1.60 2.58 16.48
N GLU A 6 -2.73 2.43 17.17
CA GLU A 6 -4.02 2.93 16.69
C GLU A 6 -4.04 4.47 16.72
N LEU A 7 -4.56 5.09 15.67
CA LEU A 7 -4.67 6.54 15.52
C LEU A 7 -6.14 6.95 15.61
N ASN A 8 -6.46 7.86 16.53
CA ASN A 8 -7.83 8.32 16.80
C ASN A 8 -8.08 9.78 16.36
N ASN A 9 -7.08 10.42 15.77
CA ASN A 9 -7.10 11.83 15.36
C ASN A 9 -7.37 12.04 13.86
N LEU A 10 -7.71 10.97 13.13
CA LEU A 10 -8.04 11.01 11.71
C LEU A 10 -9.54 10.70 11.52
N PRO A 11 -10.21 11.28 10.50
CA PRO A 11 -11.62 11.01 10.24
C PRO A 11 -11.89 9.54 9.91
N VAL A 12 -13.09 9.06 10.24
CA VAL A 12 -13.54 7.70 9.95
C VAL A 12 -14.42 7.71 8.71
N TYR A 13 -14.17 6.80 7.78
CA TYR A 13 -14.86 6.67 6.52
C TYR A 13 -15.48 5.28 6.38
N THR A 14 -16.79 5.16 6.63
CA THR A 14 -17.48 3.86 6.70
C THR A 14 -18.05 3.36 5.37
N ASP A 15 -18.12 4.23 4.37
CA ASP A 15 -18.72 4.00 3.05
C ASP A 15 -17.68 3.92 1.92
N LEU A 16 -16.38 3.98 2.24
CA LEU A 16 -15.30 3.96 1.24
C LEU A 16 -15.39 2.78 0.27
N LEU A 17 -15.78 1.59 0.74
CA LEU A 17 -15.94 0.44 -0.13
C LEU A 17 -17.01 0.67 -1.20
N GLN A 18 -18.12 1.32 -0.83
CA GLN A 18 -19.20 1.65 -1.76
C GLN A 18 -18.74 2.71 -2.76
N GLN A 19 -18.03 3.74 -2.29
CA GLN A 19 -17.48 4.78 -3.15
C GLN A 19 -16.48 4.19 -4.16
N ILE A 20 -15.55 3.32 -3.72
CA ILE A 20 -14.61 2.63 -4.61
C ILE A 20 -15.32 1.87 -5.72
N ASN A 21 -16.43 1.20 -5.40
CA ASN A 21 -17.20 0.43 -6.39
C ASN A 21 -17.96 1.31 -7.40
N GLN A 22 -18.08 2.62 -7.16
CA GLN A 22 -18.69 3.57 -8.09
C GLN A 22 -17.69 4.12 -9.11
N TYR A 23 -16.38 3.98 -8.88
CA TYR A 23 -15.35 4.44 -9.79
C TYR A 23 -14.90 3.34 -10.74
N ASP A 24 -14.63 3.72 -11.98
CA ASP A 24 -14.01 2.87 -13.00
C ASP A 24 -12.54 3.26 -13.19
N PHE A 25 -11.71 3.03 -12.16
CA PHE A 25 -10.26 3.18 -12.26
C PHE A 25 -9.56 1.82 -12.41
N ALA A 26 -8.48 1.80 -13.18
CA ALA A 26 -7.75 0.58 -13.51
C ALA A 26 -7.00 0.04 -12.28
N TRP A 27 -7.29 -1.22 -11.93
CA TRP A 27 -6.52 -1.95 -10.91
C TRP A 27 -5.33 -2.64 -11.55
N ARG A 28 -4.12 -2.15 -11.27
CA ARG A 28 -2.89 -2.82 -11.71
C ARG A 28 -2.25 -3.56 -10.56
N SER A 29 -1.92 -4.84 -10.75
CA SER A 29 -1.31 -5.67 -9.71
C SER A 29 -2.05 -5.60 -8.35
N ASN A 30 -3.38 -5.50 -8.41
CA ASN A 30 -4.27 -5.30 -7.25
C ASN A 30 -4.03 -4.01 -6.45
N GLN A 31 -3.55 -2.94 -7.09
CA GLN A 31 -3.33 -1.65 -6.46
C GLN A 31 -3.79 -0.50 -7.35
N VAL A 32 -4.03 0.64 -6.71
CA VAL A 32 -4.32 1.93 -7.34
C VAL A 32 -3.60 3.00 -6.53
N CYS A 33 -2.86 3.89 -7.18
CA CYS A 33 -2.17 4.99 -6.52
C CYS A 33 -3.04 6.25 -6.56
N ILE A 34 -3.26 6.85 -5.39
CA ILE A 34 -4.09 8.06 -5.21
C ILE A 34 -3.31 9.31 -5.58
N ASN A 35 -2.02 9.33 -5.26
CA ASN A 35 -1.08 10.37 -5.65
C ASN A 35 -0.05 9.86 -6.66
N THR A 36 0.62 10.80 -7.30
CA THR A 36 1.53 10.59 -8.43
C THR A 36 2.66 11.62 -8.43
N ALA A 37 3.64 11.39 -9.28
CA ALA A 37 4.73 12.33 -9.53
C ALA A 37 4.31 13.40 -10.55
N PRO A 38 4.90 14.61 -10.52
CA PRO A 38 4.67 15.62 -11.56
C PRO A 38 4.90 15.06 -12.97
N GLY A 39 3.99 15.33 -13.91
CA GLY A 39 4.01 14.79 -15.27
C GLY A 39 3.24 13.48 -15.45
N HIS A 40 2.69 12.92 -14.37
CA HIS A 40 1.90 11.68 -14.36
C HIS A 40 0.50 11.88 -13.73
N GLU A 41 -0.06 13.09 -13.84
CA GLU A 41 -1.28 13.51 -13.13
C GLU A 41 -2.53 12.66 -13.45
N LEU A 42 -2.59 11.98 -14.60
CA LEU A 42 -3.70 11.10 -14.98
C LEU A 42 -3.39 9.60 -14.77
N ASP A 43 -2.17 9.26 -14.37
CA ASP A 43 -1.70 7.88 -14.28
C ASP A 43 -1.81 7.34 -12.85
N THR A 44 -2.93 6.68 -12.57
CA THR A 44 -3.19 6.00 -11.29
C THR A 44 -2.34 4.75 -11.06
N GLU A 45 -1.59 4.32 -12.08
CA GLU A 45 -0.72 3.14 -12.03
C GLU A 45 0.75 3.48 -11.79
N TYR A 46 1.15 4.75 -11.95
CA TYR A 46 2.55 5.17 -11.89
C TYR A 46 3.25 4.77 -10.57
N GLY A 47 2.52 4.86 -9.46
CA GLY A 47 3.01 4.49 -8.13
C GLY A 47 2.74 3.05 -7.69
N VAL A 48 2.19 2.20 -8.56
CA VAL A 48 1.86 0.82 -8.23
C VAL A 48 3.10 -0.08 -8.25
N GLY A 49 3.17 -1.02 -7.31
CA GLY A 49 4.21 -2.04 -7.28
C GLY A 49 5.52 -1.57 -6.63
N SER A 50 6.63 -2.18 -7.04
CA SER A 50 7.97 -1.82 -6.55
C SER A 50 8.45 -0.54 -7.23
N LEU A 51 9.10 0.34 -6.47
CA LEU A 51 9.78 1.52 -7.02
C LEU A 51 11.18 1.19 -7.55
N VAL A 52 11.72 0.04 -7.16
CA VAL A 52 13.10 -0.40 -7.46
C VAL A 52 13.10 -1.53 -8.48
N TYR A 53 12.20 -2.50 -8.36
CA TYR A 53 12.21 -3.74 -9.15
C TYR A 53 11.20 -3.70 -10.29
N ASP A 54 11.66 -4.01 -11.50
CA ASP A 54 10.82 -4.14 -12.68
C ASP A 54 10.27 -5.57 -12.83
N TRP A 55 9.18 -5.84 -12.14
CA TRP A 55 8.46 -7.11 -12.22
C TRP A 55 7.91 -7.44 -13.61
N LYS A 56 7.84 -6.48 -14.55
CA LYS A 56 7.44 -6.79 -15.93
C LYS A 56 8.56 -7.43 -16.73
N SER A 57 9.80 -7.17 -16.32
CA SER A 57 11.02 -7.66 -16.96
C SER A 57 11.61 -8.87 -16.23
N SER A 58 10.83 -9.51 -15.33
CA SER A 58 11.27 -10.71 -14.61
C SER A 58 11.47 -11.90 -15.55
N TYR A 59 12.45 -12.74 -15.26
CA TYR A 59 12.72 -13.98 -16.00
C TYR A 59 13.05 -15.13 -15.04
N THR A 60 13.00 -16.36 -15.52
CA THR A 60 13.38 -17.56 -14.77
C THR A 60 14.78 -18.01 -15.17
N GLU A 61 15.61 -18.30 -14.18
CA GLU A 61 16.91 -18.96 -14.36
C GLU A 61 17.01 -20.17 -13.42
N GLN A 62 17.95 -21.09 -13.69
CA GLN A 62 18.20 -22.21 -12.78
C GLN A 62 19.22 -21.82 -11.72
N ASP A 63 18.94 -22.15 -10.46
CA ASP A 63 19.90 -22.05 -9.38
C ASP A 63 21.01 -23.10 -9.51
N GLU A 64 21.99 -23.06 -8.60
CA GLU A 64 23.12 -23.99 -8.55
C GLU A 64 22.74 -25.47 -8.37
N HIS A 65 21.47 -25.75 -8.06
CA HIS A 65 20.90 -27.07 -7.87
C HIS A 65 19.92 -27.47 -9.00
N GLY A 66 19.75 -26.62 -10.03
CA GLY A 66 18.85 -26.88 -11.15
C GLY A 66 17.38 -26.53 -10.88
N ASN A 67 17.05 -25.83 -9.78
CA ASN A 67 15.68 -25.38 -9.52
C ASN A 67 15.42 -24.03 -10.18
N ASP A 68 14.18 -23.83 -10.63
CA ASP A 68 13.75 -22.54 -11.18
C ASP A 68 13.73 -21.45 -10.09
N ARG A 69 14.46 -20.38 -10.34
CA ARG A 69 14.47 -19.15 -9.56
C ARG A 69 14.00 -17.99 -10.42
N VAL A 70 13.07 -17.20 -9.88
CA VAL A 70 12.65 -15.94 -10.50
C VAL A 70 13.68 -14.86 -10.18
N VAL A 71 14.18 -14.20 -11.22
CA VAL A 71 15.00 -12.99 -11.12
C VAL A 71 14.18 -11.80 -11.57
N VAL A 72 14.27 -10.72 -10.80
CA VAL A 72 13.60 -9.45 -11.10
C VAL A 72 14.66 -8.36 -11.20
N PRO A 73 14.89 -7.79 -12.39
CA PRO A 73 15.86 -6.72 -12.53
C PRO A 73 15.39 -5.44 -11.85
N GLU A 74 16.33 -4.54 -11.56
CA GLU A 74 16.02 -3.19 -11.07
C GLU A 74 15.72 -2.25 -12.25
N PHE A 75 14.90 -1.22 -12.00
CA PHE A 75 14.73 -0.13 -12.95
C PHE A 75 16.06 0.60 -13.15
N ALA A 76 16.37 0.99 -14.39
CA ALA A 76 17.54 1.81 -14.69
C ALA A 76 17.58 3.12 -13.89
N VAL A 77 16.39 3.68 -13.60
CA VAL A 77 16.21 4.80 -12.67
C VAL A 77 15.10 4.41 -11.69
N PRO A 78 15.45 4.00 -10.46
CA PRO A 78 14.47 3.76 -9.41
C PRO A 78 13.71 5.02 -9.05
N LYS A 79 12.44 4.87 -8.68
CA LYS A 79 11.61 5.97 -8.16
C LYS A 79 11.78 6.08 -6.65
N GLN A 80 11.50 7.25 -6.12
CA GLN A 80 11.55 7.54 -4.70
C GLN A 80 10.18 7.94 -4.18
N GLU A 81 9.88 7.60 -2.93
CA GLU A 81 8.59 7.90 -2.30
C GLU A 81 8.33 9.43 -2.28
N GLN A 82 9.38 10.24 -2.14
CA GLN A 82 9.37 11.70 -2.13
C GLN A 82 8.87 12.33 -3.44
N GLU A 83 8.89 11.59 -4.55
CA GLU A 83 8.44 12.12 -5.84
C GLU A 83 6.90 12.21 -5.92
N PHE A 84 6.18 11.44 -5.10
CA PHE A 84 4.73 11.31 -5.12
C PHE A 84 4.04 12.45 -4.34
N THR A 85 4.01 13.63 -4.93
CA THR A 85 3.61 14.88 -4.23
C THR A 85 2.25 15.42 -4.62
N LYS A 86 1.60 14.88 -5.66
CA LYS A 86 0.33 15.40 -6.19
C LYS A 86 -0.75 14.33 -6.19
N VAL A 87 -1.96 14.67 -5.78
CA VAL A 87 -3.14 13.83 -6.01
C VAL A 87 -3.36 13.67 -7.51
N CYS A 88 -3.63 12.45 -8.00
CA CYS A 88 -3.99 12.23 -9.39
C CYS A 88 -5.28 12.99 -9.71
N ASP A 89 -5.35 13.60 -10.90
CA ASP A 89 -6.48 14.42 -11.34
C ASP A 89 -7.80 13.65 -11.38
N VAL A 90 -7.74 12.32 -11.55
CA VAL A 90 -8.89 11.39 -11.48
C VAL A 90 -9.58 11.42 -10.10
N PHE A 91 -8.86 11.79 -9.04
CA PHE A 91 -9.37 11.83 -7.67
C PHE A 91 -9.71 13.23 -7.17
N ARG A 92 -9.56 14.28 -7.98
CA ARG A 92 -9.93 15.64 -7.59
C ARG A 92 -11.44 15.74 -7.33
N GLY A 93 -11.80 16.46 -6.26
CA GLY A 93 -13.16 16.62 -5.78
C GLY A 93 -13.76 15.35 -5.15
N THR A 94 -12.97 14.29 -4.96
CA THR A 94 -13.44 13.02 -4.39
C THR A 94 -13.05 12.87 -2.92
N VAL A 95 -13.61 11.85 -2.25
CA VAL A 95 -13.20 11.49 -0.88
C VAL A 95 -11.70 11.19 -0.76
N PHE A 96 -11.05 10.70 -1.83
CA PHE A 96 -9.63 10.35 -1.79
C PHE A 96 -8.73 11.58 -1.73
N GLU A 97 -9.09 12.67 -2.42
CA GLU A 97 -8.40 13.95 -2.29
C GLU A 97 -8.56 14.52 -0.88
N HIS A 98 -9.76 14.41 -0.30
CA HIS A 98 -9.99 14.82 1.07
C HIS A 98 -9.16 14.00 2.07
N ILE A 99 -9.14 12.67 1.95
CA ILE A 99 -8.29 11.78 2.77
C ILE A 99 -6.82 12.16 2.66
N TYR A 100 -6.33 12.36 1.42
CA TYR A 100 -4.94 12.78 1.20
C TYR A 100 -4.65 14.10 1.93
N THR A 101 -5.56 15.07 1.83
CA THR A 101 -5.40 16.39 2.46
C THR A 101 -5.41 16.31 3.99
N GLU A 102 -6.26 15.48 4.60
CA GLU A 102 -6.24 15.30 6.06
C GLU A 102 -4.96 14.62 6.55
N LEU A 103 -4.42 13.67 5.78
CA LEU A 103 -3.14 13.03 6.09
C LEU A 103 -1.95 14.01 5.90
N ASP A 104 -1.97 14.81 4.84
CA ASP A 104 -0.89 15.76 4.53
C ASP A 104 -0.82 16.95 5.52
N LYS A 105 -1.87 17.19 6.32
CA LYS A 105 -1.79 18.13 7.45
C LYS A 105 -0.89 17.63 8.58
N LEU A 106 -0.75 16.32 8.72
CA LEU A 106 -0.10 15.68 9.87
C LEU A 106 1.25 15.03 9.52
N TYR A 107 1.46 14.70 8.25
CA TYR A 107 2.63 13.93 7.82
C TYR A 107 3.16 14.43 6.47
N VAL A 108 4.47 14.26 6.25
CA VAL A 108 5.06 14.32 4.92
C VAL A 108 4.82 12.98 4.24
N LEU A 109 4.03 12.97 3.17
CA LEU A 109 3.56 11.75 2.54
C LEU A 109 4.48 11.27 1.42
N GLY A 110 4.65 9.95 1.33
CA GLY A 110 5.08 9.28 0.10
C GLY A 110 3.86 8.81 -0.69
N ARG A 111 3.89 7.59 -1.24
CA ARG A 111 2.72 7.02 -1.91
C ARG A 111 1.53 6.78 -0.98
N VAL A 112 0.34 7.12 -1.47
CA VAL A 112 -0.96 6.77 -0.91
C VAL A 112 -1.66 5.84 -1.88
N ARG A 113 -1.98 4.61 -1.45
CA ARG A 113 -2.46 3.55 -2.33
C ARG A 113 -3.64 2.78 -1.76
N LEU A 114 -4.57 2.43 -2.63
CA LEU A 114 -5.49 1.33 -2.38
C LEU A 114 -4.74 0.02 -2.70
N MET A 115 -4.74 -0.92 -1.76
CA MET A 115 -4.09 -2.21 -1.91
C MET A 115 -5.06 -3.34 -1.59
N ARG A 116 -5.32 -4.17 -2.61
CA ARG A 116 -6.16 -5.36 -2.50
C ARG A 116 -5.29 -6.61 -2.35
N SER A 117 -5.53 -7.38 -1.31
CA SER A 117 -4.93 -8.70 -1.11
C SER A 117 -6.00 -9.76 -1.36
N LYS A 118 -5.77 -10.61 -2.36
CA LYS A 118 -6.69 -11.69 -2.73
C LYS A 118 -6.76 -12.75 -1.62
N SER A 119 -7.85 -13.52 -1.59
CA SER A 119 -7.96 -14.69 -0.72
C SER A 119 -6.74 -15.61 -0.89
N LYS A 120 -6.24 -16.16 0.23
CA LYS A 120 -5.09 -17.07 0.30
C LYS A 120 -3.79 -16.50 -0.28
N THR A 121 -3.52 -15.21 -0.03
CA THR A 121 -2.26 -14.57 -0.44
C THR A 121 -1.43 -14.09 0.75
N CYS A 122 -0.12 -14.02 0.54
CA CYS A 122 0.86 -13.53 1.50
C CYS A 122 1.88 -12.67 0.74
N LEU A 123 2.25 -11.51 1.29
CA LEU A 123 3.36 -10.73 0.75
C LEU A 123 4.70 -11.38 1.14
N SER A 124 5.76 -11.02 0.42
CA SER A 124 7.11 -11.44 0.77
C SER A 124 7.50 -10.95 2.17
N TRP A 125 8.44 -11.64 2.82
CA TRP A 125 9.03 -11.21 4.08
C TRP A 125 10.08 -10.12 3.84
N HIS A 126 9.65 -8.85 3.93
CA HIS A 126 10.41 -7.71 3.41
C HIS A 126 10.53 -6.57 4.43
N GLN A 127 11.32 -5.56 4.07
CA GLN A 127 11.48 -4.31 4.81
C GLN A 127 11.08 -3.17 3.88
N ASP A 128 10.47 -2.15 4.44
CA ASP A 128 10.26 -0.89 3.76
C ASP A 128 11.36 0.11 4.12
N THR A 129 11.49 1.15 3.28
CA THR A 129 12.37 2.29 3.54
C THR A 129 11.74 3.33 4.47
N SER A 130 10.43 3.20 4.75
CA SER A 130 9.63 4.17 5.48
C SER A 130 8.49 3.48 6.22
N THR A 131 8.00 4.09 7.29
CA THR A 131 6.83 3.60 8.04
C THR A 131 5.53 3.80 7.27
N ARG A 132 4.48 3.09 7.67
CA ARG A 132 3.19 3.13 6.97
C ARG A 132 2.02 3.33 7.91
N ILE A 133 1.04 4.09 7.44
CA ILE A 133 -0.30 4.14 8.03
C ILE A 133 -1.24 3.26 7.20
N HIS A 134 -2.03 2.44 7.87
CA HIS A 134 -3.03 1.56 7.26
C HIS A 134 -4.44 1.93 7.73
N TYR A 135 -5.37 1.94 6.79
CA TYR A 135 -6.80 2.01 7.05
C TYR A 135 -7.50 0.84 6.36
N PRO A 136 -7.90 -0.21 7.10
CA PRO A 136 -8.62 -1.34 6.53
C PRO A 136 -10.03 -0.93 6.12
N ILE A 137 -10.30 -0.91 4.81
CA ILE A 137 -11.62 -0.60 4.23
C ILE A 137 -12.50 -1.85 4.26
N LYS A 138 -11.93 -3.00 3.92
CA LYS A 138 -12.55 -4.33 4.07
C LYS A 138 -11.50 -5.28 4.63
N THR A 139 -11.81 -5.88 5.78
CA THR A 139 -10.97 -6.89 6.43
C THR A 139 -11.85 -7.82 7.24
N GLN A 140 -11.39 -9.05 7.46
CA GLN A 140 -12.15 -10.10 8.11
C GLN A 140 -11.19 -11.05 8.83
N GLU A 141 -11.74 -11.98 9.60
CA GLU A 141 -10.97 -13.07 10.21
C GLU A 141 -10.06 -13.75 9.17
N GLY A 142 -8.81 -14.02 9.54
CA GLY A 142 -7.78 -14.54 8.63
C GLY A 142 -6.93 -13.46 7.94
N CYS A 143 -7.23 -12.18 8.12
CA CYS A 143 -6.40 -11.08 7.63
C CYS A 143 -5.50 -10.52 8.74
N PHE A 144 -4.19 -10.59 8.57
CA PHE A 144 -3.23 -10.14 9.60
C PHE A 144 -2.01 -9.45 8.99
N MET A 145 -1.35 -8.66 9.83
CA MET A 145 -0.02 -8.14 9.60
C MET A 145 0.91 -8.68 10.68
N LEU A 146 2.08 -9.18 10.26
CA LEU A 146 3.13 -9.70 11.12
C LEU A 146 4.36 -8.81 10.93
N ILE A 147 4.85 -8.19 12.01
CA ILE A 147 6.08 -7.38 12.03
C ILE A 147 6.98 -7.95 13.11
N GLU A 148 8.17 -8.44 12.73
CA GLU A 148 9.04 -9.25 13.60
C GLU A 148 8.27 -10.43 14.24
N ASP A 149 8.03 -10.35 15.55
CA ASP A 149 7.34 -11.30 16.39
C ASP A 149 5.91 -10.86 16.79
N GLU A 150 5.46 -9.69 16.33
CA GLU A 150 4.13 -9.14 16.63
C GLU A 150 3.13 -9.35 15.49
N VAL A 151 1.98 -9.96 15.80
CA VAL A 151 0.86 -10.14 14.86
C VAL A 151 -0.35 -9.32 15.28
N LEU A 152 -0.97 -8.62 14.34
CA LEU A 152 -2.21 -7.88 14.57
C LEU A 152 -3.21 -8.04 13.42
N HIS A 153 -4.47 -8.26 13.79
CA HIS A 153 -5.60 -8.02 12.91
C HIS A 153 -5.97 -6.54 12.99
N LEU A 154 -5.64 -5.76 11.95
CA LEU A 154 -6.06 -4.36 11.85
C LEU A 154 -7.57 -4.33 11.60
N LYS A 155 -8.33 -3.70 12.51
CA LYS A 155 -9.80 -3.70 12.44
C LYS A 155 -10.30 -2.77 11.34
N GLN A 156 -11.47 -3.12 10.81
CA GLN A 156 -12.14 -2.34 9.78
C GLN A 156 -12.45 -0.92 10.26
N HIS A 157 -12.25 0.06 9.38
CA HIS A 157 -12.51 1.48 9.59
C HIS A 157 -11.73 2.13 10.74
N GLN A 158 -10.55 1.58 11.08
CA GLN A 158 -9.65 2.15 12.07
C GLN A 158 -8.29 2.46 11.45
N TRP A 159 -7.65 3.53 11.93
CA TRP A 159 -6.32 3.94 11.47
C TRP A 159 -5.24 3.31 12.34
N TYR A 160 -4.20 2.79 11.71
CA TYR A 160 -3.05 2.21 12.39
C TYR A 160 -1.76 2.76 11.81
N TYR A 161 -0.94 3.36 12.65
CA TYR A 161 0.47 3.57 12.34
C TYR A 161 1.23 2.26 12.58
N THR A 162 2.03 1.86 11.61
CA THR A 162 2.82 0.63 11.63
C THR A 162 4.28 0.90 11.33
N ASN A 163 5.16 0.40 12.19
CA ASN A 163 6.60 0.47 11.96
C ASN A 163 7.02 -0.66 11.01
N THR A 164 7.12 -0.35 9.72
CA THR A 164 7.46 -1.31 8.65
C THR A 164 8.95 -1.35 8.27
N LEU A 165 9.80 -0.64 9.02
CA LEU A 165 11.25 -0.70 8.84
C LEU A 165 11.84 -2.09 9.19
N PRO A 166 11.36 -2.79 10.24
CA PRO A 166 11.73 -4.18 10.49
C PRO A 166 11.10 -5.12 9.45
N LYS A 167 11.59 -6.36 9.45
CA LYS A 167 11.06 -7.41 8.58
C LYS A 167 9.59 -7.68 8.92
N HIS A 168 8.75 -7.69 7.90
CA HIS A 168 7.32 -7.88 8.06
C HIS A 168 6.67 -8.53 6.83
N THR A 169 5.42 -8.97 7.01
CA THR A 169 4.52 -9.36 5.92
C THR A 169 3.08 -9.04 6.29
N ALA A 170 2.22 -8.96 5.29
CA ALA A 170 0.78 -8.97 5.46
C ALA A 170 0.20 -10.13 4.66
N PHE A 171 -0.74 -10.86 5.27
CA PHE A 171 -1.38 -12.00 4.63
C PHE A 171 -2.89 -11.94 4.78
N ASN A 172 -3.55 -12.61 3.84
CA ASN A 172 -4.97 -12.83 3.80
C ASN A 172 -5.21 -14.34 3.65
N ALA A 173 -5.37 -15.01 4.79
CA ALA A 173 -5.71 -16.43 4.88
C ALA A 173 -7.24 -16.67 4.82
N SER A 174 -8.04 -15.61 4.62
CA SER A 174 -9.49 -15.71 4.54
C SER A 174 -9.96 -16.21 3.17
N LYS A 175 -11.28 -16.38 3.02
CA LYS A 175 -11.95 -16.80 1.77
C LYS A 175 -12.36 -15.63 0.86
N GLU A 176 -12.04 -14.40 1.24
CA GLU A 176 -12.47 -13.20 0.53
C GLU A 176 -11.32 -12.22 0.33
N ASP A 177 -11.50 -11.27 -0.58
CA ASP A 177 -10.53 -10.19 -0.77
C ASP A 177 -10.50 -9.25 0.45
N ARG A 178 -9.30 -8.73 0.74
CA ARG A 178 -9.02 -7.70 1.74
C ARG A 178 -8.64 -6.42 1.02
N LEU A 179 -9.11 -5.27 1.49
CA LEU A 179 -8.80 -3.97 0.90
C LEU A 179 -8.38 -2.96 1.97
N HIS A 180 -7.17 -2.41 1.83
CA HIS A 180 -6.64 -1.38 2.71
C HIS A 180 -6.28 -0.13 1.90
N LEU A 181 -6.48 1.04 2.48
CA LEU A 181 -5.72 2.23 2.12
C LEU A 181 -4.39 2.18 2.87
N VAL A 182 -3.29 2.40 2.16
CA VAL A 182 -1.92 2.35 2.69
C VAL A 182 -1.22 3.65 2.35
N VAL A 183 -0.66 4.29 3.36
CA VAL A 183 -0.05 5.61 3.29
C VAL A 183 1.41 5.47 3.71
N VAL A 184 2.34 5.87 2.86
CA VAL A 184 3.76 5.97 3.22
C VAL A 184 3.98 7.27 3.99
N VAL A 185 4.63 7.18 5.15
CA VAL A 185 4.98 8.32 6.00
C VAL A 185 6.48 8.52 5.93
N LEU A 186 6.90 9.66 5.38
CA LEU A 186 8.30 10.07 5.25
C LEU A 186 8.78 10.84 6.48
N ASP A 187 7.91 11.67 7.05
CA ASP A 187 8.16 12.43 8.27
C ASP A 187 6.83 12.87 8.93
N GLU A 188 6.88 13.30 10.19
CA GLU A 188 5.77 13.99 10.87
C GLU A 188 5.79 15.50 10.54
N ARG A 189 4.66 16.20 10.72
CA ARG A 189 4.55 17.66 10.54
C ARG A 189 4.28 18.40 11.84
#